data_AF-A0A954PM33-F1
#
_entry.id   AF-A0A954PM33-F1
#
_cell.length_a   1.000
_cell.length_b   1.000
_cell.length_c   1.000
_cell.angle_alpha   90.00
_cell.angle_beta   90.00
_cell.angle_gamma   90.00
#
_symmetry.space_group_name_H-M   'P 1'
#
loop_
_entity.id
_entity.type
_entity.pdbx_description
1 polymer ?
#
loop_
_entity_poly.entity_id
_entity_poly.type
_entity_poly.pdbx_seq_one_letter_code
_entity_poly.pdbx_strand_id
1 'polypeptide(L)'
;MIHTIALLLFAVVPAETATWPAFLGAGAQSTAQPLPLQWSPAKNIAWRSELPGHGQSSPVVWGPRLFVTSVSGEQKDTYHILCLDLLDGRELWRRSLANSAPQ
;
A
#
# COMPACT_ATOMS: atom_id res chain seq x y z
N MET A 1 35.27 39.36 -18.44
CA MET A 1 35.03 37.90 -18.29
C MET A 1 33.58 37.72 -17.87
N ILE A 2 32.70 37.31 -18.78
CA ILE A 2 31.27 37.10 -18.51
C ILE A 2 31.10 35.63 -18.09
N HIS A 3 30.65 35.39 -16.86
CA HIS A 3 30.34 34.03 -16.38
C HIS A 3 28.91 33.69 -16.76
N THR A 4 28.74 32.80 -17.73
CA THR A 4 27.45 32.24 -18.11
C THR A 4 27.07 31.16 -17.09
N ILE A 5 26.04 31.40 -16.29
CA ILE A 5 25.44 30.38 -15.40
C ILE A 5 24.42 29.59 -16.23
N ALA A 6 24.69 28.32 -16.47
CA ALA A 6 23.76 27.40 -17.11
C ALA A 6 22.78 26.85 -16.09
N LEU A 7 21.48 27.14 -16.26
CA LEU A 7 20.41 26.61 -15.42
C LEU A 7 20.03 25.21 -15.94
N LEU A 8 20.43 24.17 -15.22
CA LEU A 8 20.00 22.79 -15.49
C LEU A 8 18.54 22.61 -15.07
N LEU A 9 17.64 22.64 -16.06
CA LEU A 9 16.25 22.23 -15.90
C LEU A 9 16.18 20.70 -15.76
N PHE A 10 15.97 20.21 -14.55
CA PHE A 10 15.61 18.80 -14.34
C PHE A 10 14.17 18.59 -14.81
N ALA A 11 14.01 17.83 -15.89
CA ALA A 11 12.70 17.32 -16.28
C ALA A 11 12.21 16.34 -15.21
N VAL A 12 11.12 16.69 -14.52
CA VAL A 12 10.43 15.76 -13.63
C VAL A 12 9.67 14.78 -14.52
N VAL A 13 10.19 13.56 -14.66
CA VAL A 13 9.44 12.46 -15.28
C VAL A 13 8.37 12.03 -14.27
N PRO A 14 7.07 12.09 -14.61
CA PRO A 14 6.05 11.56 -13.73
C PRO A 14 6.28 10.05 -13.61
N ALA A 15 6.53 9.59 -12.38
CA ALA A 15 6.59 8.17 -12.09
C ALA A 15 5.23 7.55 -12.44
N GLU A 16 5.25 6.46 -13.20
CA GLU A 16 4.05 5.68 -13.46
C GLU A 16 3.49 5.20 -12.11
N THR A 17 2.35 5.75 -11.72
CA THR A 17 1.76 5.43 -10.42
C THR A 17 1.14 4.05 -10.50
N ALA A 18 1.58 3.13 -9.64
CA ALA A 18 0.94 1.82 -9.53
C ALA A 18 -0.56 2.00 -9.21
N THR A 19 -1.42 1.47 -10.08
CA THR A 19 -2.88 1.53 -9.90
C THR A 19 -3.48 0.14 -9.96
N TRP A 20 -4.45 -0.11 -9.08
CA TRP A 20 -5.16 -1.37 -8.97
C TRP A 20 -6.66 -1.16 -9.27
N PRO A 21 -7.05 -1.10 -10.57
CA PRO A 21 -8.37 -0.62 -10.98
C PRO A 21 -9.51 -1.63 -10.80
N ALA A 22 -9.23 -2.91 -10.55
CA ALA A 22 -10.22 -3.98 -10.50
C ALA A 22 -9.81 -5.13 -9.57
N PHE A 23 -10.71 -6.09 -9.35
CA PHE A 23 -10.40 -7.33 -8.65
C PHE A 23 -9.20 -8.04 -9.31
N LEU A 24 -8.23 -8.46 -8.50
CA LEU A 24 -6.93 -9.00 -8.93
C LEU A 24 -6.01 -8.05 -9.71
N GLY A 25 -6.37 -6.77 -9.83
CA GLY A 25 -5.53 -5.72 -10.38
C GLY A 25 -5.75 -5.50 -11.87
N ALA A 26 -4.84 -4.77 -12.49
CA ALA A 26 -4.89 -4.48 -13.92
C ALA A 26 -4.62 -5.78 -14.73
N GLY A 27 -5.69 -6.43 -15.21
CA GLY A 27 -5.59 -7.65 -16.01
C GLY A 27 -5.43 -8.94 -15.21
N ALA A 28 -5.69 -8.92 -13.89
CA ALA A 28 -5.65 -10.10 -13.01
C ALA A 28 -4.31 -10.89 -13.02
N GLN A 29 -3.20 -10.24 -13.40
CA GLN A 29 -1.89 -10.86 -13.52
C GLN A 29 -0.80 -9.89 -13.03
N SER A 30 0.21 -10.42 -12.33
CA SER A 30 1.39 -9.65 -11.95
C SER A 30 2.39 -9.59 -13.09
N THR A 31 2.93 -8.40 -13.35
CA THR A 31 4.05 -8.17 -14.28
C THR A 31 5.38 -7.98 -13.54
N ALA A 32 5.39 -8.09 -12.21
CA ALA A 32 6.58 -7.81 -11.39
C ALA A 32 7.68 -8.86 -11.62
N GLN A 33 8.86 -8.40 -12.03
CA GLN A 33 10.04 -9.22 -12.31
C GLN A 33 11.32 -8.43 -11.96
N PRO A 34 12.35 -9.05 -11.34
CA PRO A 34 12.37 -10.41 -10.80
C PRO A 34 11.61 -10.53 -9.47
N LEU A 35 11.02 -11.70 -9.21
CA LEU A 35 10.36 -11.98 -7.92
C LEU A 35 11.35 -12.63 -6.93
N PRO A 36 11.41 -12.18 -5.67
CA PRO A 36 12.22 -12.83 -4.65
C PRO A 36 11.70 -14.24 -4.36
N LEU A 37 12.59 -15.23 -4.47
CA LEU A 37 12.26 -16.67 -4.27
C LEU A 37 12.53 -17.18 -2.84
N GLN A 38 13.13 -16.35 -1.99
CA GLN A 38 13.48 -16.71 -0.62
C GLN A 38 12.86 -15.71 0.34
N TRP A 39 12.29 -16.17 1.45
CA TRP A 39 11.61 -15.30 2.41
C TRP A 39 11.95 -15.72 3.82
N SER A 40 12.13 -14.73 4.71
CA SER A 40 12.26 -14.97 6.15
C SER A 40 11.81 -13.74 6.91
N PRO A 41 11.69 -13.81 8.25
CA PRO A 41 11.42 -12.64 9.04
C PRO A 41 12.37 -11.45 8.81
N ALA A 42 13.60 -11.72 8.35
CA ALA A 42 14.66 -10.74 8.11
C ALA A 42 15.06 -10.58 6.63
N LYS A 43 14.44 -11.31 5.69
CA LYS A 43 14.85 -11.33 4.28
C LYS A 43 13.67 -11.03 3.35
N ASN A 44 13.92 -10.15 2.37
CA ASN A 44 12.99 -9.78 1.31
C ASN A 44 11.67 -9.15 1.82
N ILE A 45 11.68 -8.56 3.01
CA ILE A 45 10.57 -7.80 3.58
C ILE A 45 10.93 -6.31 3.52
N ALA A 46 10.21 -5.53 2.73
CA ALA A 46 10.43 -4.07 2.65
C ALA A 46 10.01 -3.38 3.95
N TRP A 47 8.84 -3.73 4.47
CA TRP A 47 8.29 -3.20 5.71
C TRP A 47 7.18 -4.13 6.24
N ARG A 48 6.74 -3.87 7.48
CA ARG A 48 5.55 -4.48 8.08
C ARG A 48 4.77 -3.40 8.82
N SER A 49 3.44 -3.53 8.80
CA SER A 49 2.54 -2.75 9.65
C SER A 49 1.67 -3.70 10.45
N GLU A 50 1.46 -3.36 11.72
CA GLU A 50 0.42 -4.00 12.52
C GLU A 50 -0.95 -3.51 12.05
N LEU A 51 -1.91 -4.42 11.98
CA LEU A 51 -3.31 -4.12 11.68
C LEU A 51 -4.15 -4.32 12.94
N PRO A 52 -5.22 -3.54 13.15
CA PRO A 52 -6.16 -3.82 14.22
C PRO A 52 -6.90 -5.13 13.93
N GLY A 53 -6.76 -6.08 14.84
CA GLY A 53 -7.39 -7.39 14.75
C GLY A 53 -6.95 -8.21 13.53
N HIS A 54 -7.91 -8.76 12.79
CA HIS A 54 -7.67 -9.72 11.72
C HIS A 54 -7.83 -9.09 10.33
N GLY A 55 -6.79 -9.16 9.51
CA GLY A 55 -6.83 -8.81 8.09
C GLY A 55 -7.15 -10.02 7.21
N GLN A 56 -8.09 -9.87 6.27
CA GLN A 56 -8.50 -10.93 5.32
C GLN A 56 -8.55 -10.44 3.87
N SER A 57 -8.43 -9.13 3.63
CA SER A 57 -8.47 -8.55 2.28
C SER A 57 -7.14 -8.64 1.55
N SER A 58 -7.19 -8.71 0.22
CA SER A 58 -6.05 -8.34 -0.61
C SER A 58 -5.80 -6.81 -0.55
N PRO A 59 -4.54 -6.35 -0.50
CA PRO A 59 -4.24 -4.93 -0.55
C PRO A 59 -4.54 -4.33 -1.93
N VAL A 60 -4.96 -3.07 -1.94
CA VAL A 60 -5.17 -2.26 -3.15
C VAL A 60 -4.13 -1.14 -3.16
N VAL A 61 -3.33 -1.03 -4.23
CA VAL A 61 -2.36 0.05 -4.40
C VAL A 61 -2.90 1.10 -5.36
N TRP A 62 -2.83 2.37 -4.96
CA TRP A 62 -3.21 3.51 -5.80
C TRP A 62 -2.23 4.67 -5.60
N GLY A 63 -1.28 4.82 -6.53
CA GLY A 63 -0.17 5.74 -6.40
C GLY A 63 0.67 5.41 -5.15
N PRO A 64 0.99 6.38 -4.29
CA PRO A 64 1.81 6.16 -3.09
C PRO A 64 1.02 5.57 -1.91
N ARG A 65 -0.21 5.10 -2.14
CA ARG A 65 -1.12 4.65 -1.07
C ARG A 65 -1.45 3.17 -1.22
N LEU A 66 -1.53 2.48 -0.09
CA LEU A 66 -1.99 1.11 0.02
C LEU A 66 -3.21 1.06 0.92
N PHE A 67 -4.27 0.38 0.46
CA PHE A 67 -5.52 0.24 1.19
C PHE A 67 -5.77 -1.21 1.56
N VAL A 68 -6.16 -1.45 2.81
CA VAL A 68 -6.50 -2.77 3.35
C VAL A 68 -7.68 -2.65 4.31
N THR A 69 -8.39 -3.76 4.51
CA THR A 69 -9.42 -3.87 5.54
C THR A 69 -9.04 -4.88 6.60
N SER A 70 -9.50 -4.63 7.82
CA SER A 70 -9.38 -5.56 8.93
C SER A 70 -10.58 -5.47 9.85
N VAL A 71 -10.73 -6.44 10.76
CA VAL A 71 -11.83 -6.51 11.72
C VAL A 71 -11.31 -6.72 13.13
N SER A 72 -11.91 -6.10 14.13
CA SER A 72 -11.54 -6.24 15.54
C SER A 72 -12.76 -6.27 16.46
N GLY A 73 -12.54 -6.57 17.74
CA GLY A 73 -13.60 -6.84 18.73
C GLY A 73 -13.76 -8.34 19.00
N GLU A 74 -14.40 -8.68 20.11
CA GLU A 74 -14.59 -10.09 20.52
C GLU A 74 -15.41 -10.87 19.49
N GLN A 75 -16.43 -10.25 18.89
CA GLN A 75 -17.25 -10.83 17.83
C GLN A 75 -17.06 -10.10 16.49
N LYS A 76 -15.85 -9.57 16.28
CA LYS A 76 -15.48 -8.78 15.10
C LYS A 76 -16.40 -7.56 14.92
N ASP A 77 -16.77 -6.93 16.03
CA ASP A 77 -17.77 -5.86 16.12
C ASP A 77 -17.38 -4.57 15.40
N THR A 78 -16.13 -4.43 14.96
CA THR A 78 -15.63 -3.24 14.27
C THR A 78 -14.96 -3.59 12.95
N TYR A 79 -15.42 -2.96 11.86
CA TYR A 79 -14.73 -2.92 10.58
C TYR A 79 -13.73 -1.78 10.54
N HIS A 80 -12.56 -2.02 9.95
CA HIS A 80 -11.54 -1.01 9.69
C HIS A 80 -11.22 -0.92 8.19
N ILE A 81 -11.06 0.30 7.71
CA ILE A 81 -10.45 0.63 6.43
C ILE A 81 -9.20 1.44 6.74
N LEU A 82 -8.04 0.93 6.35
CA LEU A 82 -6.75 1.57 6.56
C LEU A 82 -6.20 2.06 5.23
N CYS A 83 -5.58 3.23 5.26
CA CYS A 83 -4.71 3.70 4.20
C CYS A 83 -3.29 3.84 4.77
N LEU A 84 -2.36 3.11 4.18
CA LEU A 84 -0.95 3.10 4.51
C LEU A 84 -0.15 3.80 3.41
N ASP A 85 0.99 4.37 3.77
CA ASP A 85 2.01 4.80 2.82
C ASP A 85 2.66 3.56 2.21
N LEU A 86 2.75 3.51 0.88
CA LEU A 86 3.30 2.36 0.16
C LEU A 86 4.81 2.16 0.44
N LEU A 87 5.53 3.24 0.73
CA LEU A 87 6.99 3.21 0.84
C LEU A 87 7.47 2.64 2.18
N ASP A 88 6.80 2.98 3.28
CA ASP A 88 7.24 2.61 4.63
C ASP A 88 6.18 1.86 5.46
N GLY A 89 4.97 1.67 4.91
CA GLY A 89 3.88 0.97 5.59
C GLY A 89 3.23 1.78 6.71
N ARG A 90 3.60 3.05 6.91
CA ARG A 90 3.02 3.89 7.95
C ARG A 90 1.55 4.15 7.69
N GLU A 91 0.72 4.05 8.72
CA GLU A 91 -0.68 4.46 8.63
C GLU A 91 -0.80 5.96 8.35
N LEU A 92 -1.45 6.29 7.24
CA LEU A 92 -1.81 7.66 6.87
C LEU A 92 -3.15 8.05 7.48
N TRP A 93 -4.12 7.13 7.43
CA TRP A 93 -5.40 7.27 8.12
C TRP A 93 -6.11 5.94 8.28
N ARG A 94 -7.06 5.92 9.22
CA ARG A 94 -7.99 4.83 9.46
C ARG A 94 -9.42 5.34 9.55
N ARG A 95 -10.36 4.54 9.08
CA ARG A 95 -11.80 4.68 9.33
C ARG A 95 -12.32 3.41 9.95
N SER A 96 -13.13 3.56 10.99
CA SER A 96 -13.72 2.45 11.73
C SER A 96 -15.23 2.58 11.72
N LEU A 97 -15.92 1.45 11.56
CA LEU A 97 -17.38 1.37 11.49
C LEU A 97 -17.83 0.20 12.36
N ALA A 98 -19.02 0.31 12.95
CA ALA A 98 -19.64 -0.83 13.60
C ALA A 98 -19.92 -1.93 12.56
N ASN A 99 -19.61 -3.18 12.91
CA ASN A 99 -20.00 -4.34 12.14
C ASN A 99 -21.50 -4.56 12.34
N SER A 100 -22.28 -4.53 11.25
CA SER A 100 -23.73 -4.71 11.26
C SER A 100 -24.18 -6.15 11.50
N ALA A 101 -23.26 -7.12 11.45
CA ALA A 101 -23.47 -8.54 11.67
C ALA A 101 -22.24 -9.18 12.35
N PRO A 102 -22.00 -8.92 13.65
CA PRO A 102 -20.90 -9.53 14.38
C PRO A 102 -21.04 -11.06 14.44
N GLN A 103 -19.91 -11.77 14.34
CA GLN A 103 -19.80 -13.24 14.33
C GLN A 103 -18.53 -13.71 15.03
#